data_AF-A0A392QXV1-F1
#
_entry.id   AF-A0A392QXV1-F1
#
_cell.length_a   1.000
_cell.length_b   1.000
_cell.length_c   1.000
_cell.angle_alpha   90.00
_cell.angle_beta   90.00
_cell.angle_gamma   90.00
#
_symmetry.space_group_name_H-M   'P 1'
#
loop_
_entity.id
_entity.type
_entity.pdbx_description
1 polymer ?
#
loop_
_entity_poly.entity_id
_entity_poly.type
_entity_poly.pdbx_seq_one_letter_code
_entity_poly.pdbx_strand_id
1 'polypeptide(L)' 'MDAGTAGLFSVKSAFMYLQNMFMMDDINTSTVTALHKLWSNNVPSKVSIFGWRLLLEKLPTREALYRK' A
#
# COMPACT_ATOMS: atom_id res chain seq x y z
N MET A 1 13.28 -1.88 -38.31
CA MET A 1 14.31 -1.10 -37.57
C MET A 1 13.52 -0.28 -36.58
N ASP A 2 13.22 -0.87 -35.43
CA ASP A 2 12.09 -0.44 -34.61
C ASP A 2 12.62 0.32 -33.40
N ALA A 3 12.89 1.60 -33.62
CA ALA A 3 13.28 2.55 -32.58
C ALA A 3 12.03 3.02 -31.80
N GLY A 4 11.44 2.13 -30.99
CA GLY A 4 10.16 2.41 -30.30
C GLY A 4 10.11 2.08 -28.82
N THR A 5 11.19 1.62 -28.18
CA THR A 5 11.10 1.09 -26.79
C THR A 5 12.04 1.77 -25.79
N ALA A 6 12.92 2.65 -26.23
CA ALA A 6 13.78 3.42 -25.33
C ALA A 6 13.00 4.61 -24.74
N GLY A 7 12.34 4.41 -23.59
CA GLY A 7 11.77 5.52 -22.81
C GLY A 7 10.34 5.36 -22.26
N LEU A 8 9.72 4.17 -22.32
CA LEU A 8 8.39 3.98 -21.71
C LEU A 8 8.46 3.89 -20.18
N PHE A 9 8.36 5.05 -19.52
CA PHE A 9 8.02 5.11 -18.11
C PHE A 9 6.54 4.74 -17.95
N SER A 10 6.29 3.66 -17.21
CA SER A 10 4.95 3.24 -16.85
C SER A 10 4.83 3.25 -15.34
N VAL A 11 3.62 3.43 -14.83
CA VAL A 11 3.34 3.30 -13.38
C VAL A 11 3.83 1.94 -12.88
N LYS A 12 3.68 0.89 -13.70
CA LYS A 12 4.19 -0.46 -13.40
C LYS A 12 5.70 -0.50 -13.27
N SER A 13 6.47 0.07 -14.21
CA SER A 13 7.94 0.04 -14.15
C SER A 13 8.48 0.88 -12.99
N ALA A 14 7.89 2.04 -12.71
CA ALA A 14 8.24 2.85 -11.53
C ALA A 14 7.91 2.11 -10.22
N PHE A 15 6.75 1.46 -10.15
CA PHE A 15 6.35 0.70 -8.97
C PHE A 15 7.25 -0.50 -8.70
N MET A 16 7.57 -1.30 -9.74
CA MET A 16 8.50 -2.43 -9.62
C MET A 16 9.91 -1.96 -9.21
N TYR A 17 10.37 -0.82 -9.73
CA TYR A 17 11.65 -0.24 -9.34
C TYR A 17 11.66 0.13 -7.85
N LEU A 18 10.61 0.79 -7.36
CA LEU A 18 10.49 1.15 -5.94
C LEU A 18 10.38 -0.11 -5.06
N GLN A 19 9.61 -1.12 -5.47
CA GLN A 19 9.50 -2.39 -4.73
C GLN A 19 10.80 -3.17 -4.67
N ASN A 20 11.66 -3.08 -5.68
CA ASN A 20 12.98 -3.71 -5.62
C ASN A 20 13.96 -2.90 -4.78
N MET A 21 13.80 -1.57 -4.75
CA MET A 21 14.67 -0.67 -3.99
C MET A 21 14.40 -0.75 -2.49
N PHE A 22 13.14 -0.82 -2.09
CA PHE A 22 12.74 -1.06 -0.72
C PHE A 22 12.46 -2.55 -0.58
N MET A 23 13.27 -3.31 0.17
CA MET A 23 12.85 -4.63 0.66
C MET A 23 11.56 -4.43 1.47
N MET A 24 10.41 -4.45 0.80
CA MET A 24 9.12 -4.29 1.43
C MET A 24 8.91 -5.54 2.28
N ASP A 25 8.77 -5.35 3.58
CA ASP A 25 8.38 -6.43 4.46
C ASP A 25 7.08 -7.05 3.94
N ASP A 26 7.09 -8.37 3.84
CA ASP A 26 5.94 -9.10 3.35
C ASP A 26 4.76 -8.87 4.30
N ILE A 27 3.63 -8.40 3.78
CA ILE A 27 2.47 -8.13 4.61
C ILE A 27 1.92 -9.48 5.07
N ASN A 28 1.76 -9.65 6.38
CA ASN A 28 1.21 -10.87 6.94
C ASN A 28 -0.09 -11.28 6.24
N THR A 29 -0.22 -12.55 5.85
CA THR A 29 -1.38 -13.09 5.12
C THR A 29 -2.72 -12.83 5.84
N SER A 30 -2.72 -12.80 7.18
CA SER A 30 -3.91 -12.49 7.96
C SER A 30 -4.35 -11.03 7.77
N THR A 31 -3.41 -10.09 7.70
CA THR A 31 -3.65 -8.67 7.41
C THR A 31 -4.19 -8.48 6.00
N VAL A 32 -3.64 -9.16 5.00
CA VAL A 32 -4.16 -9.14 3.62
C VAL A 32 -5.60 -9.63 3.57
N THR A 33 -5.90 -10.72 4.28
CA THR A 33 -7.26 -11.28 4.36
C THR A 33 -8.24 -10.31 5.05
N ALA A 34 -7.81 -9.65 6.13
CA ALA A 34 -8.61 -8.66 6.83
C ALA A 34 -8.88 -7.43 5.96
N LEU A 35 -7.89 -6.95 5.21
CA LEU A 35 -8.02 -5.85 4.26
C LEU A 35 -8.99 -6.19 3.12
N HIS A 36 -8.93 -7.41 2.59
CA HIS A 36 -9.87 -7.86 1.58
C HIS A 36 -11.32 -7.82 2.11
N LYS A 37 -11.55 -8.37 3.31
CA LYS A 37 -12.88 -8.33 3.96
C LYS A 37 -13.34 -6.90 4.23
N LEU A 38 -12.44 -6.01 4.62
CA LEU A 38 -12.74 -4.59 4.84
C LEU A 38 -13.26 -3.93 3.55
N TRP A 39 -12.63 -4.19 2.42
CA TRP A 39 -13.02 -3.61 1.11
C TRP A 39 -14.26 -4.25 0.49
N SER A 40 -14.55 -5.51 0.82
CA SER A 40 -15.81 -6.15 0.42
C SER A 40 -16.99 -5.76 1.30
N ASN A 41 -16.76 -5.09 2.43
CA ASN A 41 -17.83 -4.75 3.37
C ASN A 41 -18.63 -3.53 2.89
N ASN A 42 -19.92 -3.49 3.20
CA ASN A 42 -20.80 -2.37 2.85
C ASN A 42 -20.65 -1.18 3.84
N VAL A 43 -19.41 -0.78 4.10
CA VAL A 43 -19.08 0.36 4.96
C VAL A 43 -18.73 1.59 4.11
N PRO A 44 -19.06 2.81 4.55
CA PRO A 44 -18.70 4.01 3.82
C PRO A 44 -17.18 4.11 3.59
N SER A 45 -16.76 4.58 2.42
CA SER A 45 -15.34 4.65 2.02
C SER A 45 -14.47 5.41 3.03
N LYS A 46 -15.03 6.40 3.73
CA LYS A 46 -14.34 7.14 4.79
C LYS A 46 -14.00 6.26 5.99
N VAL A 47 -14.89 5.35 6.39
CA VAL A 47 -14.68 4.42 7.51
C VAL A 47 -13.67 3.35 7.11
N SER A 48 -13.80 2.86 5.88
CA SER A 48 -12.88 1.95 5.24
C SER A 48 -11.41 2.41 5.33
N ILE A 49 -11.11 3.67 4.99
CA ILE A 49 -9.74 4.20 5.08
C ILE A 49 -9.17 4.11 6.51
N PHE A 50 -9.99 4.34 7.54
CA PHE A 50 -9.53 4.20 8.93
C PHE A 50 -9.25 2.74 9.30
N GLY A 51 -10.08 1.80 8.84
CA GLY A 51 -9.81 0.36 9.03
C GLY A 51 -8.51 -0.10 8.37
N TRP A 52 -8.21 0.40 7.16
CA TRP A 52 -6.96 0.11 6.47
C TRP A 52 -5.75 0.65 7.25
N ARG A 53 -5.83 1.89 7.75
CA ARG A 53 -4.78 2.49 8.60
C ARG A 53 -4.59 1.72 9.91
N LEU A 54 -5.68 1.27 10.53
CA LEU A 54 -5.65 0.47 11.75
C LEU A 54 -4.95 -0.88 11.51
N LEU A 55 -5.32 -1.60 10.46
CA LEU A 55 -4.77 -2.92 10.13
C LEU A 55 -3.28 -2.89 9.74
N LEU A 56 -2.78 -1.74 9.28
CA LEU A 56 -1.37 -1.53 8.97
C LEU A 56 -0.57 -0.88 10.10
N GLU A 57 -1.17 -0.67 11.28
CA GLU A 57 -0.57 0.06 12.40
C GLU A 57 -0.07 1.47 12.00
N LYS A 58 -0.68 2.06 10.97
CA LYS A 58 -0.38 3.42 10.45
C LYS A 58 -1.40 4.44 10.93
N LEU A 59 -1.99 4.23 12.10
CA LEU A 59 -2.87 5.24 12.68
C LEU A 59 -2.05 6.46 13.11
N PRO A 60 -2.49 7.68 12.76
CA PRO A 60 -1.87 8.90 13.25
C PRO A 60 -2.26 9.07 14.72
N THR A 61 -1.57 8.38 15.61
CA THR A 61 -1.73 8.52 17.05
C THR A 61 -0.78 9.60 17.58
N ARG A 62 -1.13 10.18 18.73
CA ARG A 62 -0.25 11.15 19.40
C ARG A 62 1.11 10.53 19.71
N GLU A 63 1.14 9.25 20.07
CA GLU A 63 2.37 8.48 20.33
C GLU A 63 3.24 8.33 19.08
N ALA A 64 2.64 8.07 17.91
CA ALA A 64 3.38 8.00 16.65
C ALA A 64 4.03 9.34 16.27
N LEU A 65 3.45 10.47 16.70
CA LEU A 65 4.01 11.81 16.47
C LEU A 65 5.28 12.08 17.30
N TYR A 66 5.43 11.45 18.48
CA TYR A 66 6.57 11.67 19.37
C TYR A 66 7.80 10.80 19.05
N ARG A 67 7.71 9.85 18.12
CA ARG A 67 8.88 9.12 17.61
C ARG A 67 9.58 9.96 16.54
N LYS A 68 10.68 10.60 16.90
CA LYS A 68 11.64 11.19 15.96
C LYS A 68 13.04 10.65 16.25
#